data_AF-A0A0Q0XJ13-F1
#
_entry.id   AF-A0A0Q0XJ13-F1
#
_cell.length_a   1.000
_cell.length_b   1.000
_cell.length_c   1.000
_cell.angle_alpha   90.00
_cell.angle_beta   90.00
_cell.angle_gamma   90.00
#
_symmetry.space_group_name_H-M   'P 1'
#
loop_
_entity.id
_entity.type
_entity.pdbx_description
1 polymer ?
#
loop_
_entity_poly.entity_id
_entity_poly.type
_entity_poly.pdbx_seq_one_letter_code
_entity_poly.pdbx_strand_id
1 'polypeptide(L)'
;MEKATTSVERAKKRVSQLKKFYTHLSIYILVNFILLGIKAYFFGLFENNIGENVDLTAWISWNMLSTPIIWGIFLIVHATKVFSHPLVEKWEKGQIQKFLEKEENDISGHY
;
A
#
# COMPACT_ATOMS: atom_id res chain seq x y z
N MET A 1 -2.16 -2.48 39.59
CA MET A 1 -2.38 -3.52 38.55
C MET A 1 -2.78 -2.85 37.22
N GLU A 2 -1.87 -2.10 36.58
CA GLU A 2 -2.21 -1.19 35.44
C GLU A 2 -1.47 -1.55 34.12
N LYS A 3 -1.04 -2.80 33.93
CA LYS A 3 -0.29 -3.19 32.71
C LYS A 3 -1.15 -3.83 31.62
N ALA A 4 -2.38 -4.26 31.93
CA ALA A 4 -3.20 -5.07 31.03
C ALA A 4 -4.12 -4.26 30.09
N THR A 5 -4.54 -3.05 30.47
CA THR A 5 -5.42 -2.20 29.65
C THR A 5 -4.72 -1.70 28.39
N THR A 6 -3.46 -1.26 28.53
CA THR A 6 -2.68 -0.71 27.42
C THR A 6 -2.31 -1.73 26.34
N SER A 7 -2.10 -3.01 26.68
CA SER A 7 -1.74 -4.04 25.68
C SER A 7 -2.96 -4.45 24.85
N VAL A 8 -4.11 -4.64 25.49
CA VAL A 8 -5.37 -5.00 24.83
C VAL A 8 -5.88 -3.86 23.95
N GLU A 9 -5.79 -2.61 24.40
CA GLU A 9 -6.16 -1.45 23.59
C GLU A 9 -5.23 -1.25 22.37
N ARG A 10 -3.91 -1.44 22.54
CA ARG A 10 -2.97 -1.39 21.41
C ARG A 10 -3.26 -2.46 20.38
N ALA A 11 -3.57 -3.68 20.82
CA ALA A 11 -3.97 -4.78 19.94
C ALA A 11 -5.28 -4.47 19.21
N LYS A 12 -6.31 -3.97 19.90
CA LYS A 12 -7.58 -3.55 19.28
C LYS A 12 -7.39 -2.43 18.25
N LYS A 13 -6.53 -1.44 18.54
CA LYS A 13 -6.23 -0.34 17.62
C LYS A 13 -5.53 -0.84 16.34
N ARG A 14 -4.56 -1.75 16.49
CA ARG A 14 -3.89 -2.43 15.35
C ARG A 14 -4.89 -3.20 14.49
N VAL A 15 -5.78 -4.01 15.09
CA VAL A 15 -6.80 -4.77 14.35
C VAL A 15 -7.79 -3.86 13.62
N SER A 16 -8.22 -2.76 14.26
CA SER A 16 -9.11 -1.77 13.63
C SER A 16 -8.47 -1.09 12.41
N GLN A 17 -7.17 -0.77 12.48
CA GLN A 17 -6.41 -0.21 11.36
C GLN A 17 -6.26 -1.22 10.21
N LEU A 18 -5.96 -2.49 10.54
CA LEU A 18 -5.91 -3.57 9.55
C LEU A 18 -7.26 -3.72 8.84
N LYS A 19 -8.36 -3.79 9.59
CA LYS A 19 -9.70 -3.96 9.02
C LYS A 19 -10.04 -2.86 8.03
N LYS A 20 -9.73 -1.60 8.36
CA LYS A 20 -9.91 -0.46 7.45
C LYS A 20 -9.05 -0.58 6.19
N PHE A 21 -7.78 -0.95 6.32
CA PHE A 21 -6.89 -1.17 5.18
C PHE A 21 -7.44 -2.28 4.25
N TYR A 22 -7.82 -3.43 4.80
CA TYR A 22 -8.38 -4.54 4.02
C TYR A 22 -9.67 -4.17 3.31
N THR A 23 -10.54 -3.35 3.89
CA THR A 23 -11.74 -2.86 3.18
C THR A 23 -11.36 -2.07 1.92
N HIS A 24 -10.39 -1.16 2.00
CA HIS A 24 -9.96 -0.37 0.85
C HIS A 24 -9.26 -1.26 -0.20
N LEU A 25 -8.44 -2.21 0.24
CA LEU A 25 -7.78 -3.17 -0.64
C LEU A 25 -8.78 -4.10 -1.35
N SER A 26 -9.79 -4.61 -0.65
CA SER A 26 -10.82 -5.48 -1.23
C SER A 26 -11.64 -4.75 -2.29
N ILE A 27 -12.04 -3.50 -2.03
CA ILE A 27 -12.75 -2.66 -3.01
C ILE A 27 -11.85 -2.41 -4.23
N TYR A 28 -10.57 -2.08 -4.01
CA TYR A 28 -9.60 -1.89 -5.07
C TYR A 28 -9.47 -3.13 -5.97
N ILE A 29 -9.30 -4.31 -5.37
CA ILE A 29 -9.20 -5.57 -6.11
C ILE A 29 -10.48 -5.83 -6.90
N LEU A 30 -11.66 -5.68 -6.28
CA LEU A 30 -12.96 -5.88 -6.93
C LEU A 30 -13.13 -4.97 -8.15
N VAL A 31 -12.83 -3.67 -8.00
CA VAL A 31 -12.88 -2.71 -9.10
C VAL A 31 -11.92 -3.14 -10.21
N ASN A 32 -10.66 -3.44 -9.91
CA ASN A 32 -9.70 -3.90 -10.93
C ASN A 32 -10.17 -5.15 -11.68
N PHE A 33 -10.78 -6.12 -10.98
CA PHE A 33 -11.37 -7.30 -11.63
C PHE A 33 -12.52 -6.94 -12.57
N ILE A 34 -13.42 -6.05 -12.16
CA ILE A 34 -14.52 -5.57 -13.01
C ILE A 34 -13.97 -4.85 -14.25
N LEU A 35 -12.97 -3.99 -14.06
CA LEU A 35 -12.32 -3.25 -15.15
C LEU A 35 -11.66 -4.18 -16.17
N LEU A 36 -10.92 -5.19 -15.70
CA LEU A 36 -10.32 -6.21 -16.56
C LEU A 36 -11.38 -7.07 -17.25
N GLY A 37 -12.47 -7.41 -16.55
CA GLY A 37 -13.61 -8.16 -17.09
C GLY A 37 -14.33 -7.41 -18.21
N ILE A 38 -14.60 -6.11 -18.01
CA ILE A 38 -15.16 -5.23 -19.05
C ILE A 38 -14.21 -5.19 -20.25
N LYS A 39 -12.91 -4.95 -20.03
CA LYS A 39 -11.94 -4.91 -21.13
C LYS A 39 -11.90 -6.24 -21.91
N ALA A 40 -11.88 -7.37 -21.21
CA ALA A 40 -11.85 -8.69 -21.84
C ALA A 40 -13.16 -9.01 -22.61
N TYR A 41 -14.31 -8.69 -22.03
CA TYR A 41 -15.62 -8.88 -22.66
C TYR A 41 -15.79 -8.02 -23.91
N PHE A 42 -15.40 -6.73 -23.84
CA PHE A 42 -15.43 -5.84 -24.98
C PHE A 42 -14.42 -6.28 -26.06
N PHE A 43 -13.18 -6.62 -25.69
CA PHE A 43 -12.17 -7.07 -26.67
C PHE A 43 -12.60 -8.35 -27.41
N GLY A 44 -13.29 -9.28 -26.74
CA GLY A 44 -13.83 -10.50 -27.37
C GLY A 44 -15.08 -10.30 -28.23
N LEU A 45 -15.83 -9.21 -28.05
CA LEU A 45 -17.02 -8.90 -28.86
C LEU A 45 -16.75 -7.93 -30.02
N PHE A 46 -15.69 -7.12 -29.91
CA PHE A 46 -15.45 -6.00 -30.81
C PHE A 46 -14.34 -6.20 -31.84
N GLU A 47 -13.89 -7.44 -32.04
CA GLU A 47 -13.03 -7.78 -33.19
C GLU A 47 -13.72 -7.45 -34.54
N ASN A 48 -15.04 -7.23 -34.55
CA ASN A 48 -15.80 -7.03 -35.77
C ASN A 48 -16.48 -5.65 -35.96
N ASN A 49 -16.66 -4.79 -34.94
CA ASN A 49 -17.52 -3.59 -35.09
C ASN A 49 -17.27 -2.42 -34.10
N ILE A 50 -16.09 -1.79 -34.08
CA ILE A 50 -16.03 -0.39 -33.57
C ILE A 50 -15.36 0.51 -34.58
N GLY A 51 -16.20 1.07 -35.46
CA GLY A 51 -15.97 2.39 -36.00
C GLY A 51 -16.14 3.45 -34.90
N GLU A 52 -15.15 4.34 -34.82
CA GLU A 52 -15.33 5.78 -34.58
C GLU A 52 -16.16 6.20 -33.34
N ASN A 53 -15.58 6.07 -32.14
CA ASN A 53 -15.79 7.02 -31.03
C ASN A 53 -14.53 7.08 -30.16
N VAL A 54 -13.40 7.34 -30.82
CA VAL A 54 -12.04 7.27 -30.23
C VAL A 54 -11.90 8.16 -29.00
N ASP A 55 -12.65 9.28 -28.94
CA ASP A 55 -12.54 10.29 -27.88
C ASP A 55 -13.21 9.86 -26.56
N LEU A 56 -14.42 9.27 -26.62
CA LEU A 56 -15.09 8.69 -25.45
C LEU A 56 -14.34 7.47 -24.92
N THR A 57 -13.85 6.61 -25.81
CA THR A 57 -13.08 5.43 -25.40
C THR A 57 -11.74 5.82 -24.78
N ALA A 58 -11.05 6.83 -25.30
CA ALA A 58 -9.80 7.36 -24.74
C ALA A 58 -10.03 8.03 -23.37
N TRP A 59 -11.09 8.84 -23.24
CA TRP A 59 -11.39 9.51 -21.98
C TRP A 59 -11.80 8.52 -20.88
N ILE A 60 -12.64 7.53 -21.21
CA ILE A 60 -13.01 6.46 -20.28
C ILE A 60 -11.78 5.65 -19.91
N SER A 61 -10.97 5.18 -20.88
CA SER A 61 -9.79 4.35 -20.58
C SER A 61 -8.74 5.08 -19.73
N TRP A 62 -8.49 6.37 -19.99
CA TRP A 62 -7.55 7.17 -19.19
C TRP A 62 -8.05 7.39 -17.75
N ASN A 63 -9.30 7.81 -17.54
CA ASN A 63 -9.86 8.00 -16.20
C ASN A 63 -10.03 6.69 -15.41
N MET A 64 -10.34 5.62 -16.13
CA MET A 64 -10.53 4.27 -15.62
C MET A 64 -9.21 3.61 -15.20
N LEU A 65 -8.08 4.00 -15.79
CA LEU A 65 -6.75 3.56 -15.39
C LEU A 65 -6.10 4.50 -14.36
N SER A 66 -6.31 5.81 -14.46
CA SER A 66 -5.70 6.79 -13.54
C SER A 66 -6.23 6.65 -12.12
N THR A 67 -7.53 6.39 -11.94
CA THR A 67 -8.14 6.25 -10.61
C THR A 67 -7.56 5.05 -9.84
N PRO A 68 -7.53 3.82 -10.38
CA PRO A 68 -6.84 2.70 -9.73
C PRO A 68 -5.35 2.96 -9.50
N ILE A 69 -4.62 3.60 -10.43
CA ILE A 69 -3.19 3.86 -10.25
C ILE A 69 -2.94 4.76 -9.04
N ILE A 70 -3.68 5.86 -8.91
CA ILE A 70 -3.57 6.78 -7.77
C ILE A 70 -3.96 6.08 -6.46
N TRP A 71 -5.05 5.32 -6.47
CA TRP A 71 -5.48 4.52 -5.31
C TRP A 71 -4.48 3.42 -4.95
N GLY A 72 -3.80 2.83 -5.92
CA GLY A 72 -2.73 1.86 -5.73
C GLY A 72 -1.54 2.47 -5.00
N ILE A 73 -1.11 3.67 -5.40
CA ILE A 73 -0.05 4.41 -4.69
C ILE A 73 -0.47 4.73 -3.25
N PHE A 74 -1.72 5.19 -3.05
CA PHE A 74 -2.25 5.46 -1.71
C PHE A 74 -2.30 4.21 -0.83
N LEU A 75 -2.69 3.05 -1.40
CA LEU A 75 -2.69 1.76 -0.72
C LEU A 75 -1.28 1.31 -0.34
N ILE A 76 -0.27 1.49 -1.20
CA ILE A 76 1.13 1.16 -0.87
C ILE A 76 1.59 1.98 0.33
N VAL A 77 1.40 3.29 0.30
CA VAL A 77 1.77 4.17 1.43
C VAL A 77 1.02 3.78 2.70
N HIS A 78 -0.28 3.47 2.60
CA HIS A 78 -1.07 3.05 3.75
C HIS A 78 -0.63 1.68 4.29
N ALA A 79 -0.27 0.75 3.41
CA ALA A 79 0.28 -0.55 3.77
C ALA A 79 1.59 -0.38 4.53
N THR A 80 2.53 0.43 4.05
CA THR A 80 3.80 0.68 4.74
C THR A 80 3.55 1.25 6.15
N LYS A 81 2.55 2.11 6.33
CA LYS A 81 2.18 2.67 7.64
C LYS A 81 1.52 1.67 8.58
N VAL A 82 0.60 0.85 8.07
CA VAL A 82 -0.17 -0.14 8.86
C VAL A 82 0.68 -1.37 9.22
N PHE A 83 1.47 -1.84 8.25
CA PHE A 83 2.39 -2.96 8.39
C PHE A 83 3.77 -2.55 8.85
N SER A 84 4.02 -1.27 9.16
CA SER A 84 5.24 -0.87 9.85
C SER A 84 5.37 -1.71 11.12
N HIS A 85 6.28 -2.66 11.02
CA HIS A 85 6.39 -3.78 11.94
C HIS A 85 7.27 -3.28 13.08
N PRO A 86 7.00 -3.67 14.34
CA PRO A 86 7.95 -3.45 15.43
C PRO A 86 9.33 -4.08 15.15
N LEU A 87 9.44 -4.96 14.15
CA LEU A 87 10.73 -5.48 13.65
C LEU A 87 11.51 -4.46 12.83
N VAL A 88 10.84 -3.60 12.06
CA VAL A 88 11.49 -2.53 11.28
C VAL A 88 12.02 -1.47 12.24
N GLU A 89 11.21 -1.00 13.19
CA GLU A 89 11.67 -0.06 14.24
C GLU A 89 12.82 -0.64 15.08
N LYS A 90 12.76 -1.93 15.42
CA LYS A 90 13.82 -2.60 16.18
C LYS A 90 15.10 -2.76 15.36
N TRP A 91 14.97 -3.07 14.06
CA TRP A 91 16.11 -3.13 13.14
C TRP A 91 16.74 -1.77 12.93
N GLU A 92 15.94 -0.72 12.73
CA GLU A 92 16.38 0.65 12.51
C GLU A 92 17.12 1.22 13.73
N LYS A 93 16.58 1.01 14.94
CA LYS A 93 17.30 1.31 16.20
C LYS A 93 18.64 0.58 16.30
N GLY A 94 18.66 -0.69 15.89
CA GLY A 94 19.88 -1.49 15.90
C GLY A 94 20.94 -0.99 14.91
N GLN A 95 20.54 -0.46 13.75
CA GLN A 95 21.49 0.15 12.81
C GLN A 95 22.05 1.47 13.33
N ILE A 96 21.20 2.35 13.87
CA ILE A 96 21.64 3.64 14.43
C ILE A 96 22.66 3.43 15.55
N GLN A 97 22.42 2.46 16.43
CA GLN A 97 23.36 2.14 17.50
C GLN A 97 24.71 1.66 16.97
N LYS A 98 24.73 0.86 15.90
CA LYS A 98 25.98 0.42 15.25
C LYS A 98 26.74 1.58 14.61
N PHE A 99 26.05 2.57 14.04
CA PHE A 99 26.70 3.75 13.47
C PHE A 99 27.37 4.61 14.55
N LEU A 100 26.67 4.87 15.66
CA LEU A 100 27.21 5.61 16.81
C LEU A 100 28.42 4.91 17.43
N GLU A 101 28.34 3.59 17.62
CA GLU A 101 29.42 2.78 18.19
C GLU A 101 30.64 2.72 17.24
N LYS A 102 30.40 2.81 15.93
CA LYS A 102 31.48 2.88 14.93
C LYS A 102 32.16 4.25 14.93
N GLU A 103 31.41 5.35 15.06
CA GLU A 103 31.99 6.70 15.23
C GLU A 103 32.80 6.80 16.53
N GLU A 104 32.30 6.28 17.65
CA GLU A 104 33.00 6.30 18.93
C GLU A 104 34.32 5.53 18.90
N ASN A 105 34.35 4.37 18.23
CA ASN A 105 35.57 3.58 18.03
C ASN A 105 36.57 4.23 17.05
N ASP A 106 36.09 4.91 16.00
CA ASP A 106 36.95 5.64 15.05
C ASP A 106 37.59 6.86 15.71
N ILE A 107 36.84 7.56 16.57
CA ILE A 107 37.34 8.73 17.32
C ILE A 107 38.32 8.30 18.42
N SER A 108 38.08 7.18 19.10
CA SER A 108 38.94 6.68 20.19
C SER A 108 40.16 5.89 19.73
N GLY A 109 40.14 5.31 18.52
CA GLY A 109 41.31 4.67 17.90
C GLY A 109 42.31 5.65 17.28
N HIS A 110 41.98 6.94 17.22
CA HIS A 110 42.82 8.01 16.70
C HIS A 110 43.61 8.78 17.80
N TYR A 111 43.49 8.37 19.08
CA TYR A 111 44.31 8.84 20.22
C TYR A 111 45.15 7.69 20.78
#